data_AF-A0A210PKH7-F1
#
_entry.id   AF-A0A210PKH7-F1
#
_cell.length_a   1.000
_cell.length_b   1.000
_cell.length_c   1.000
_cell.angle_alpha   90.00
_cell.angle_beta   90.00
_cell.angle_gamma   90.00
#
_symmetry.space_group_name_H-M   'P 1'
#
loop_
_entity.id
_entity.type
_entity.pdbx_description
1 polymer ?
#
loop_
_entity_poly.entity_id
_entity_poly.type
_entity_poly.pdbx_seq_one_letter_code
_entity_poly.pdbx_strand_id
1 'polypeptide(L)' 'MFLERLEACMEISNNLASFDATGHPVLPLNAGVSDQDRLPVGIQIVGRLHDDPGILQMAYAIERN' A
#
# COMPACT_ATOMS: atom_id res chain seq x y z
N MET A 1 18.50 -20.17 -1.42
CA MET A 1 19.24 -19.08 -0.74
C MET A 1 19.36 -17.78 -1.54
N PHE A 2 20.10 -17.66 -2.65
CA PHE A 2 20.20 -16.35 -3.37
C PHE A 2 18.89 -15.94 -4.06
N LEU A 3 18.37 -16.80 -4.94
CA LEU A 3 17.12 -16.53 -5.68
C LEU A 3 15.92 -16.37 -4.73
N GLU A 4 15.83 -17.23 -3.71
CA GLU A 4 14.82 -17.17 -2.66
C GLU A 4 14.82 -15.82 -1.90
N ARG A 5 16.00 -15.23 -1.66
CA ARG A 5 16.08 -13.88 -1.06
C ARG A 5 15.63 -12.80 -2.02
N LEU A 6 15.90 -12.95 -3.32
CA LEU A 6 15.41 -12.03 -4.34
C LEU A 6 13.88 -12.08 -4.44
N GLU A 7 13.28 -13.27 -4.43
CA GLU A 7 11.83 -13.44 -4.44
C GLU A 7 11.18 -12.77 -3.23
N ALA A 8 11.71 -12.98 -2.03
CA ALA A 8 11.22 -12.33 -0.81
C ALA A 8 11.27 -10.79 -0.88
N CYS A 9 12.31 -10.21 -1.48
CA CYS A 9 12.40 -8.77 -1.67
C CYS A 9 11.35 -8.21 -2.65
N MET A 10 10.87 -9.04 -3.58
CA MET A 10 9.97 -8.62 -4.66
C MET A 10 8.49 -8.76 -4.31
N GLU A 11 8.13 -9.45 -3.23
CA GLU A 11 6.72 -9.68 -2.86
C GLU A 11 5.93 -8.38 -2.70
N ILE A 12 6.52 -7.37 -2.07
CA ILE A 12 5.88 -6.05 -1.86
C ILE A 12 5.65 -5.33 -3.20
N SER A 13 6.59 -5.46 -4.13
CA SER A 13 6.53 -4.82 -5.44
C SER A 13 5.34 -5.29 -6.27
N ASN A 14 4.84 -6.50 -6.05
CA ASN A 14 3.76 -7.07 -6.85
C ASN A 14 2.44 -6.29 -6.73
N ASN A 15 2.21 -5.63 -5.59
CA ASN A 15 1.01 -4.81 -5.34
C ASN A 15 1.19 -3.34 -5.74
N LEU A 16 2.41 -2.90 -6.06
CA LEU A 16 2.76 -1.49 -6.24
C LEU A 16 3.23 -1.18 -7.66
N ALA A 17 4.02 -2.07 -8.27
CA ALA A 17 4.73 -1.81 -9.51
C ALA A 17 3.81 -1.48 -10.69
N SER A 18 2.60 -2.04 -10.74
CA SER A 18 1.61 -1.71 -11.76
C SER A 18 1.13 -0.26 -11.67
N PHE A 19 1.12 0.33 -10.47
CA PHE A 19 0.71 1.72 -10.27
C PHE A 19 1.82 2.70 -10.57
N ASP A 20 3.09 2.34 -10.30
CA ASP A 20 4.24 3.11 -10.80
C ASP A 20 4.23 3.20 -12.33
N ALA A 21 3.93 2.09 -13.01
CA ALA A 21 3.87 2.04 -14.47
C ALA A 21 2.69 2.83 -15.05
N THR A 22 1.55 2.86 -14.35
CA THR A 22 0.32 3.52 -14.85
C THR A 22 0.16 4.96 -14.37
N GLY A 23 0.91 5.38 -13.35
CA GLY A 23 0.87 6.72 -12.77
C GLY A 23 -0.37 7.02 -11.91
N HIS A 24 -1.14 6.01 -11.51
CA HIS A 24 -2.28 6.22 -10.61
C HIS A 24 -1.79 6.69 -9.23
N PRO A 25 -2.50 7.62 -8.58
CA PRO A 25 -2.14 8.04 -7.24
C PRO A 25 -2.43 6.90 -6.24
N VAL A 26 -1.48 6.67 -5.35
CA VAL A 26 -1.48 5.57 -4.38
C VAL A 26 -1.07 6.11 -3.01
N LEU A 27 -1.81 5.75 -1.96
CA LEU A 27 -1.52 6.14 -0.58
C LEU A 27 -1.59 4.93 0.37
N PRO A 28 -0.45 4.49 0.93
CA PRO A 28 -0.43 3.49 2.00
C PRO A 28 -0.80 4.12 3.35
N LEU A 29 -1.61 3.41 4.14
CA LEU A 29 -2.03 3.80 5.49
C LEU A 29 -1.83 2.65 6.48
N ASN A 30 -1.67 2.96 7.76
CA ASN A 30 -1.58 1.96 8.81
C ASN A 30 -2.97 1.31 9.05
N ALA A 31 -3.05 -0.01 8.89
CA ALA A 31 -4.26 -0.81 9.10
C ALA A 31 -4.39 -1.36 10.53
N GLY A 32 -3.33 -1.23 11.33
CA GLY A 32 -3.19 -1.85 12.64
C GLY A 32 -1.98 -2.77 12.71
N VAL A 33 -2.06 -3.74 13.61
CA VAL A 33 -0.98 -4.69 13.92
C VAL A 33 -1.47 -6.11 13.73
N SER A 34 -0.65 -6.96 13.13
CA SER A 34 -0.99 -8.37 12.93
C SER A 34 -1.18 -9.07 14.28
N ASP A 35 -2.15 -9.98 14.35
CA ASP A 35 -2.41 -10.74 15.58
C ASP A 35 -1.30 -11.75 15.87
N GLN A 36 -0.65 -12.26 14.83
CA GLN A 36 0.35 -13.33 14.92
C GLN A 36 1.69 -12.78 15.42
N ASP A 37 2.26 -11.81 14.72
CA ASP A 37 3.63 -11.34 14.94
C ASP A 37 3.69 -9.95 15.58
N ARG A 38 2.53 -9.31 15.81
CA ARG A 38 2.42 -7.96 16.39
C ARG A 38 3.13 -6.89 15.56
N LEU A 39 3.30 -7.13 14.26
CA LEU A 39 3.94 -6.20 13.34
C LEU A 39 2.92 -5.27 12.68
N PRO A 40 3.29 -4.02 12.35
CA PRO A 40 2.41 -3.13 11.60
C PRO A 40 2.04 -3.72 10.25
N VAL A 41 0.76 -3.61 9.89
CA VAL A 41 0.24 -3.98 8.58
C VAL A 41 -0.36 -2.73 7.94
N GLY A 42 -0.09 -2.53 6.65
CA GLY A 42 -0.66 -1.41 5.90
C GLY A 42 -1.82 -1.82 5.01
N ILE A 43 -2.77 -0.90 4.79
CA ILE A 43 -3.66 -0.95 3.62
C ILE A 43 -3.14 0.04 2.58
N GLN A 44 -3.57 -0.11 1.33
CA GLN A 44 -3.21 0.80 0.26
C GLN A 44 -4.47 1.27 -0.48
N ILE A 45 -4.63 2.57 -0.59
CA ILE A 45 -5.73 3.19 -1.35
C ILE A 45 -5.20 3.58 -2.71
N VAL A 46 -5.87 3.13 -3.77
CA VAL A 46 -5.57 3.48 -5.15
C VAL A 46 -6.72 4.28 -5.71
N GLY A 47 -6.43 5.48 -6.20
CA GLY A 47 -7.44 6.36 -6.79
C GLY A 47 -7.40 6.35 -8.31
N ARG A 48 -8.33 7.10 -8.90
CA ARG A 48 -8.31 7.40 -10.33
C ARG A 48 -7.12 8.30 -10.65
N LEU A 49 -6.66 8.25 -11.90
CA LEU A 49 -5.58 9.11 -12.36
C LEU A 49 -5.87 10.59 -12.08
N HIS A 50 -4.93 11.28 -11.43
CA HIS A 50 -5.01 12.68 -11.00
C HIS A 50 -6.08 13.01 -9.93
N ASP A 51 -6.61 12.00 -9.23
CA ASP A 51 -7.62 12.17 -8.16
C ASP A 51 -7.00 12.12 -6.75
N ASP A 52 -5.83 12.76 -6.57
CA ASP A 52 -5.14 12.87 -5.28
C ASP A 52 -6.03 13.46 -4.17
N PRO A 53 -6.86 14.51 -4.41
CA PRO A 53 -7.74 15.05 -3.37
C PRO A 53 -8.75 14.02 -2.86
N GLY A 54 -9.30 13.17 -3.73
CA GLY A 54 -10.24 12.12 -3.36
C GLY A 54 -9.59 11.06 -2.46
N ILE A 55 -8.36 10.65 -2.78
CA ILE A 55 -7.60 9.71 -1.94
C ILE A 55 -7.31 10.33 -0.57
N LEU A 56 -6.85 11.57 -0.52
CA LEU A 56 -6.54 12.25 0.75
C LEU A 56 -7.78 12.40 1.63
N GLN A 57 -8.94 12.71 1.03
CA GLN A 57 -10.21 12.76 1.76
C GLN A 57 -10.59 11.38 2.33
N MET A 58 -10.42 10.31 1.55
CA MET A 58 -10.71 8.95 2.00
C MET A 58 -9.76 8.52 3.14
N ALA A 59 -8.47 8.81 3.01
CA ALA A 59 -7.48 8.52 4.04
C ALA A 59 -7.81 9.22 5.36
N TYR A 60 -8.13 10.51 5.30
CA TYR A 60 -8.57 11.26 6.46
C TYR A 60 -9.82 10.66 7.12
N ALA A 61 -10.80 10.22 6.32
CA ALA A 61 -12.01 9.59 6.85
C ALA A 61 -11.71 8.25 7.54
N ILE A 62 -10.76 7.46 7.02
CA ILE A 62 -10.32 6.19 7.62
C ILE A 62 -9.60 6.43 8.95
N GLU A 63 -8.69 7.40 9.02
CA GLU A 63 -7.94 7.70 10.25
C GLU A 63 -8.78 8.32 11.37
N ARG A 64 -9.94 8.88 11.03
CA ARG A 64 -10.86 9.55 11.98
C ARG A 64 -11.92 8.62 12.58
N ASN A 65 -11.95 7.36 12.16
CA ASN A 65 -12.90 6.34 12.61
C ASN A 65 -12.30 5.52 13.76
#